data_AF-A0A0B0D4Q6-F1
#
_entry.id   AF-A0A0B0D4Q6-F1
#
_cell.length_a   1.000
_cell.length_b   1.000
_cell.length_c   1.000
_cell.angle_alpha   90.00
_cell.angle_beta   90.00
_cell.angle_gamma   90.00
#
_symmetry.space_group_name_H-M   'P 1'
#
loop_
_entity.id
_entity.type
_entity.pdbx_description
1 polymer ?
#
loop_
_entity_poly.entity_id
_entity_poly.type
_entity_poly.pdbx_seq_one_letter_code
_entity_poly.pdbx_strand_id
1 'polypeptide(L)' 'MTNHNDPRHKLENDTFASSGTNIDAVKRQNERSGLSYNEVKELLAKTTGGHGTQIYSDTNVEEVREESQQSQSE' A
#
# COMPACT_ATOMS: atom_id res chain seq x y z
N MET A 1 -22.70 -29.78 -33.46
CA MET A 1 -22.67 -28.32 -33.27
C MET A 1 -23.59 -27.96 -32.12
N THR A 2 -23.02 -27.85 -30.92
CA THR A 2 -23.68 -27.21 -29.77
C THR A 2 -22.57 -26.45 -29.05
N ASN A 3 -22.56 -25.14 -29.24
CA ASN A 3 -21.56 -24.22 -28.70
C ASN A 3 -21.57 -24.28 -27.16
N HIS A 4 -20.53 -24.87 -26.59
CA HIS A 4 -20.27 -24.81 -25.16
C HIS A 4 -19.56 -23.49 -24.84
N ASN A 5 -20.32 -22.39 -24.85
CA ASN A 5 -19.91 -21.16 -24.18
C ASN A 5 -20.17 -21.32 -22.68
N ASP A 6 -19.33 -22.11 -22.01
CA ASP A 6 -19.22 -22.07 -20.54
C ASP A 6 -18.16 -21.00 -20.19
N PRO A 7 -18.54 -19.89 -19.51
CA PRO A 7 -17.62 -18.82 -19.16
C PRO A 7 -16.58 -19.20 -18.08
N ARG A 8 -16.55 -20.46 -17.59
CA ARG A 8 -15.60 -20.90 -16.56
C ARG A 8 -14.19 -21.25 -17.06
N HIS A 9 -13.90 -21.03 -18.34
CA HIS A 9 -12.61 -21.30 -18.98
C HIS A 9 -11.46 -20.31 -18.62
N LYS A 10 -11.37 -19.86 -17.37
CA LYS A 10 -10.27 -18.98 -16.89
C LYS A 10 -9.78 -19.31 -15.47
N LEU A 11 -9.99 -20.53 -14.99
CA LEU A 11 -9.60 -20.95 -13.63
C LEU A 11 -8.71 -22.21 -13.61
N GLU A 12 -8.14 -22.64 -14.72
CA GLU A 12 -7.43 -23.93 -14.78
C GLU A 12 -6.06 -23.96 -14.09
N ASN A 13 -5.50 -22.81 -13.68
CA ASN A 13 -4.15 -22.75 -13.09
C ASN A 13 -4.07 -21.87 -11.83
N ASP A 14 -5.17 -21.67 -11.10
CA ASP A 14 -5.12 -20.88 -9.87
C ASP A 14 -4.32 -21.63 -8.78
N THR A 15 -3.41 -20.92 -8.12
CA THR A 15 -2.55 -21.45 -7.06
C THR A 15 -3.29 -21.44 -5.72
N PHE A 16 -3.24 -22.54 -4.97
CA PHE A 16 -3.89 -22.65 -3.66
C PHE A 16 -2.87 -22.82 -2.53
N ALA A 17 -3.10 -22.11 -1.42
CA ALA A 17 -2.38 -22.33 -0.18
C ALA A 17 -2.83 -23.64 0.49
N SER A 18 -2.03 -24.18 1.42
CA SER A 18 -2.36 -25.41 2.16
C SER A 18 -3.68 -25.32 2.95
N SER A 19 -4.10 -24.10 3.33
CA SER A 19 -5.38 -23.79 3.96
C SER A 19 -6.57 -23.80 2.99
N GLY A 20 -6.36 -24.04 1.69
CA GLY A 20 -7.39 -23.98 0.66
C GLY A 20 -7.66 -22.58 0.10
N THR A 21 -6.87 -21.59 0.48
CA THR A 21 -7.01 -20.20 -0.01
C THR A 21 -6.54 -20.08 -1.46
N ASN A 22 -7.39 -19.56 -2.35
CA ASN A 22 -7.00 -19.24 -3.73
C ASN A 22 -6.13 -17.97 -3.76
N ILE A 23 -4.83 -18.15 -3.99
CA ILE A 23 -3.83 -17.09 -3.94
C ILE A 23 -4.03 -16.10 -5.09
N ASP A 24 -4.37 -16.57 -6.28
CA ASP A 24 -4.49 -15.70 -7.45
C ASP A 24 -5.77 -14.84 -7.38
N ALA A 25 -6.84 -15.34 -6.76
CA ALA A 25 -8.00 -14.54 -6.42
C ALA A 25 -7.66 -13.42 -5.44
N VAL A 26 -6.87 -13.71 -4.40
CA VAL A 26 -6.44 -12.72 -3.40
C VAL A 26 -5.54 -11.66 -4.04
N LYS A 27 -4.59 -12.04 -4.90
CA LYS A 27 -3.75 -11.07 -5.63
C LYS A 27 -4.59 -10.12 -6.49
N ARG A 28 -5.52 -10.66 -7.30
CA ARG A 28 -6.44 -9.86 -8.11
C ARG A 28 -7.28 -8.91 -7.27
N GLN A 29 -7.66 -9.31 -6.06
CA GLN A 29 -8.40 -8.46 -5.14
C GLN A 29 -7.50 -7.37 -4.57
N ASN A 30 -6.28 -7.70 -4.14
CA ASN A 30 -5.31 -6.73 -3.61
C ASN A 30 -4.94 -5.66 -4.65
N GLU A 31 -4.74 -6.05 -5.91
CA GLU A 31 -4.53 -5.11 -7.03
C GLU A 31 -5.69 -4.12 -7.21
N ARG A 32 -6.90 -4.51 -6.79
CA ARG A 32 -8.12 -3.68 -6.87
C ARG A 32 -8.46 -2.97 -5.56
N SER A 33 -7.74 -3.24 -4.47
CA SER A 33 -8.04 -2.69 -3.14
C SER A 33 -7.55 -1.27 -2.92
N GLY A 34 -6.86 -0.68 -3.91
CA GLY A 34 -6.39 0.70 -3.87
C GLY A 34 -4.91 0.79 -3.45
N LEU A 35 -4.52 1.99 -3.01
CA LEU A 35 -3.13 2.29 -2.66
C LEU A 35 -2.70 1.52 -1.42
N SER A 36 -1.49 0.97 -1.45
CA SER A 36 -0.85 0.41 -0.27
C SER A 36 -0.62 1.50 0.78
N TYR A 37 -0.41 1.06 2.03
CA TYR A 37 -0.08 1.96 3.13
C TYR A 37 1.09 2.92 2.81
N ASN A 38 2.15 2.42 2.16
CA ASN A 38 3.29 3.23 1.78
C ASN A 38 2.94 4.24 0.66
N GLU A 39 2.14 3.82 -0.32
CA GLU A 39 1.68 4.72 -1.38
C GLU A 39 0.72 5.80 -0.84
N VAL A 40 -0.13 5.46 0.13
CA VAL A 40 -0.97 6.43 0.85
C VAL A 40 -0.10 7.38 1.65
N LYS A 41 0.92 6.89 2.36
CA LYS A 41 1.85 7.73 3.13
C LYS A 41 2.60 8.71 2.22
N GLU A 42 3.08 8.24 1.07
CA GLU A 42 3.71 9.10 0.06
C GLU A 42 2.73 10.09 -0.55
N LEU A 43 1.51 9.66 -0.90
CA LEU A 43 0.48 10.53 -1.46
C LEU A 43 0.12 11.62 -0.45
N LEU A 44 -0.08 11.27 0.82
CA LEU A 44 -0.32 12.22 1.90
C LEU A 44 0.86 13.17 2.05
N ALA A 45 2.10 12.69 2.09
CA ALA A 45 3.28 13.56 2.12
C ALA A 45 3.34 14.53 0.92
N LYS A 46 3.01 14.06 -0.29
CA LYS A 46 3.02 14.85 -1.54
C LYS A 46 1.85 15.84 -1.66
N THR A 47 0.68 15.51 -1.12
CA THR A 47 -0.57 16.27 -1.33
C THR A 47 -0.98 17.12 -0.13
N THR A 48 -0.64 16.66 1.08
CA THR A 48 -1.07 17.25 2.37
C THR A 48 0.09 17.47 3.34
N GLY A 49 1.25 16.83 3.13
CA GLY A 49 2.45 16.99 3.92
C GLY A 49 3.14 18.32 3.66
N GLY A 50 2.64 19.38 4.30
CA GLY A 50 3.28 20.69 4.32
C GLY A 50 2.34 21.89 4.18
N HIS A 51 1.09 21.70 3.76
CA HIS A 51 0.12 22.80 3.67
C HIS A 51 -0.81 22.79 4.89
N GLY A 52 -0.44 23.56 5.92
CA GLY A 52 -1.33 23.87 7.05
C GLY A 52 -1.21 22.97 8.28
N THR A 53 -0.24 22.07 8.37
CA THR A 53 0.04 21.29 9.61
C THR A 53 1.02 22.00 10.56
N GLN A 54 1.60 23.14 10.17
CA GLN A 54 2.43 23.97 11.06
C GLN A 54 1.69 24.41 12.33
N ILE A 55 0.36 24.52 12.29
CA ILE A 55 -0.47 24.85 13.46
C ILE A 55 -0.73 23.66 14.39
N TYR A 56 -0.38 22.43 13.99
CA TYR A 56 -0.58 21.19 14.78
C TYR A 56 0.72 20.47 15.11
N SER A 57 1.87 21.02 14.73
CA SER A 57 3.18 20.49 15.11
C SER A 57 3.91 21.56 15.90
N ASP A 58 3.91 21.42 17.23
CA ASP A 58 4.84 22.13 18.13
C ASP A 58 6.31 21.74 17.88
N THR A 59 6.55 20.86 16.89
CA THR A 59 7.86 20.42 16.46
C THR A 59 8.58 21.56 15.73
N ASN A 60 9.53 22.18 16.41
CA ASN A 60 10.53 23.03 15.79
C ASN A 60 11.42 22.18 14.87
N VAL A 61 11.30 22.41 13.56
CA VAL A 61 12.02 21.62 12.54
C VAL A 61 13.54 21.75 12.69
N GLU A 62 14.04 22.88 13.22
CA GLU A 62 15.48 23.06 13.45
C GLU A 62 15.99 22.22 14.64
N GLU A 63 15.22 22.15 15.72
CA GLU A 63 15.54 21.34 16.90
C GLU A 63 15.62 19.84 16.56
N VAL A 64 14.66 19.34 15.77
CA VAL A 64 14.66 17.94 15.34
C VAL A 64 15.83 17.61 14.41
N ARG A 65 16.27 18.57 13.58
CA ARG A 65 17.45 18.37 12.71
C ARG A 65 18.71 18.26 13.54
N GLU A 66 18.87 19.10 14.55
CA GLU A 66 20.02 19.07 15.47
C GLU A 66 20.06 17.76 16.27
N GLU A 67 18.94 17.35 16.88
CA GLU A 67 18.86 16.07 17.62
C GLU A 67 19.12 14.84 16.73
N SER A 68 18.59 14.85 15.50
CA SER A 68 18.79 13.73 14.56
C SER A 68 20.25 13.61 14.13
N GLN A 69 20.98 14.72 14.03
CA GLN A 69 22.41 14.72 13.71
C GLN A 69 23.26 14.33 14.92
N GLN A 70 22.92 14.77 16.13
CA GLN A 70 23.61 14.36 17.35
C GLN A 70 23.42 12.85 17.63
N SER A 71 22.21 12.32 17.46
CA SER A 71 21.91 10.90 17.68
C SER A 71 22.55 9.94 16.67
N GLN A 72 23.01 10.45 15.52
CA GLN A 72 23.77 9.67 14.52
C GLN A 72 25.28 9.70 14.76
N SER A 73 25.74 10.52 15.71
CA SER A 73 27.16 10.75 16.02
C SER A 73 27.66 10.01 17.27
N GLU A 74 26.77 9.27 17.96
CA GLU A 74 27.06 8.40 19.11
C GLU A 74 26.95 6.91 18.73
#